data_AF-A0A9X4M742-F1
#
_entry.id   AF-A0A9X4M742-F1
#
_cell.length_a   1.000
_cell.length_b   1.000
_cell.length_c   1.000
_cell.angle_alpha   90.00
_cell.angle_beta   90.00
_cell.angle_gamma   90.00
#
_symmetry.space_group_name_H-M   'P 1'
#
loop_
_entity.id
_entity.type
_entity.pdbx_description
1 polymer ?
#
loop_
_entity_poly.entity_id
_entity_poly.type
_entity_poly.pdbx_seq_one_letter_code
_entity_poly.pdbx_strand_id
1 'polypeptide(L)'
;MTAAEPLRDVVAAQLSSLTAPGHVLNTDSDRITYIRYAADVRRAKFRKRVVAECLDRQNPVRGGLSAVVSAGAPGAGKSTALRARAPDLDGYWILDADIVKDALIE
;
A
#
# COMPACT_ATOMS: atom_id res chain seq x y z
N MET A 1 24.72 5.96 29.90
CA MET A 1 24.47 5.89 28.44
C MET A 1 23.45 4.81 28.23
N THR A 2 22.16 5.17 28.23
CA THR A 2 21.06 4.21 28.08
C THR A 2 21.09 3.63 26.69
N ALA A 3 21.14 2.30 26.63
CA ALA A 3 21.06 1.50 25.43
C ALA A 3 19.93 2.03 24.54
N ALA A 4 20.18 2.13 23.23
CA ALA A 4 19.14 2.39 22.26
C ALA A 4 17.99 1.40 22.51
N GLU A 5 16.91 1.85 23.15
CA GLU A 5 15.60 1.34 22.76
C GLU A 5 15.62 1.38 21.23
N PRO A 6 15.41 0.24 20.55
CA PRO A 6 15.61 0.20 19.10
C PRO A 6 14.80 1.34 18.53
N LEU A 7 15.41 2.26 17.77
CA LEU A 7 14.71 3.40 17.17
C LEU A 7 13.40 2.96 16.51
N ARG A 8 13.39 1.73 15.99
CA ARG A 8 12.23 0.99 15.52
C ARG A 8 11.05 0.95 16.51
N ASP A 9 11.28 0.60 17.77
CA ASP A 9 10.23 0.45 18.79
C ASP A 9 9.68 1.82 19.20
N VAL A 10 10.54 2.84 19.29
CA VAL A 10 10.12 4.23 19.50
C VAL A 10 9.25 4.72 18.35
N VAL A 11 9.69 4.51 17.10
CA VAL A 11 8.92 4.87 15.90
C VAL A 11 7.62 4.06 15.83
N ALA A 12 7.64 2.77 16.16
CA ALA A 12 6.44 1.94 16.19
C ALA A 12 5.43 2.44 17.24
N ALA A 13 5.89 2.84 18.43
CA ALA A 13 5.04 3.44 19.46
C ALA A 13 4.44 4.78 18.99
N GLN A 14 5.24 5.63 18.35
CA GLN A 14 4.77 6.89 17.77
C GLN A 14 3.71 6.67 16.68
N LEU A 15 3.96 5.75 15.74
CA LEU A 15 3.01 5.40 14.68
C LEU A 15 1.72 4.78 15.25
N SER A 16 1.83 3.94 16.29
CA SER A 16 0.67 3.36 16.97
C SER A 16 -0.19 4.45 17.62
N SER A 17 0.45 5.45 18.23
CA SER A 17 -0.25 6.61 18.81
C SER A 17 -0.92 7.46 17.74
N LEU A 18 -0.22 7.77 16.64
CA LEU A 18 -0.77 8.60 15.56
C LEU A 18 -1.93 7.93 14.79
N THR A 19 -1.94 6.59 14.76
CA THR A 19 -2.98 5.79 14.09
C THR A 19 -4.07 5.30 15.03
N ALA A 20 -4.02 5.61 16.33
CA ALA A 20 -5.07 5.25 17.29
C ALA A 20 -6.40 5.99 16.97
N PRO A 21 -7.58 5.44 17.33
CA PRO A 21 -8.88 6.07 17.08
C PRO A 21 -8.94 7.52 17.57
N GLY A 22 -9.51 8.41 16.75
CA GLY A 22 -9.58 9.85 17.04
C GLY A 22 -8.28 10.63 16.81
N HIS A 23 -7.20 9.98 16.37
CA HIS A 23 -5.95 10.64 15.98
C HIS A 23 -5.85 10.87 14.47
N VAL A 24 -4.94 11.77 14.10
CA VAL A 24 -4.85 12.38 12.77
C VAL A 24 -4.60 11.38 11.63
N LEU A 25 -3.92 10.27 11.88
CA LEU A 25 -3.64 9.23 10.88
C LEU A 25 -4.60 8.04 10.96
N ASN A 26 -5.61 8.07 11.84
CA ASN A 26 -6.61 7.01 11.88
C ASN A 26 -7.50 7.02 10.63
N THR A 27 -8.03 5.86 10.28
CA THR A 27 -9.02 5.65 9.21
C THR A 27 -10.39 6.23 9.50
N ASP A 28 -10.63 6.81 10.68
CA ASP A 28 -11.85 7.57 11.04
C ASP A 28 -11.60 9.09 11.15
N SER A 29 -10.36 9.54 10.94
CA SER A 29 -9.94 10.95 10.99
C SER A 29 -10.67 11.82 9.96
N ASP A 30 -11.00 13.05 10.34
CA ASP A 30 -11.54 14.07 9.41
C ASP A 30 -10.56 14.41 8.26
N ARG A 31 -9.29 14.02 8.38
CA ARG A 31 -8.24 14.21 7.38
C ARG A 31 -8.20 13.12 6.31
N ILE A 32 -9.04 12.09 6.39
CA ILE A 32 -9.07 11.04 5.36
C ILE A 32 -9.35 11.68 4.01
N THR A 33 -8.38 11.54 3.10
CA THR A 33 -8.44 12.16 1.78
C THR A 33 -9.59 11.63 0.94
N TYR A 34 -10.00 10.37 1.14
CA TYR A 34 -11.18 9.80 0.47
C TYR A 34 -12.47 10.55 0.81
N ILE A 35 -12.69 10.87 2.10
CA ILE A 35 -13.87 11.62 2.55
C ILE A 35 -13.75 13.08 2.14
N ARG A 36 -12.60 13.70 2.45
CA ARG A 36 -12.33 15.12 2.20
C ARG A 36 -12.51 15.52 0.74
N TYR A 37 -12.17 14.63 -0.19
CA TYR A 37 -12.27 14.89 -1.64
C TYR A 37 -13.38 14.10 -2.32
N ALA A 38 -14.36 13.56 -1.58
CA ALA A 38 -15.42 12.73 -2.15
C ALA A 38 -16.24 13.46 -3.24
N ALA A 39 -16.50 14.76 -3.06
CA ALA A 39 -17.22 15.59 -4.02
C ALA A 39 -16.31 16.30 -5.05
N ASP A 40 -14.99 16.14 -4.96
CA ASP A 40 -14.06 16.81 -5.87
C ASP A 40 -13.97 16.06 -7.21
N VAL A 41 -14.61 16.63 -8.23
CA VAL A 41 -14.64 16.09 -9.60
C VAL A 41 -13.24 15.99 -10.20
N ARG A 42 -12.32 16.93 -9.90
CA ARG A 42 -10.95 16.89 -10.41
C ARG A 42 -10.20 15.72 -9.78
N ARG A 43 -10.35 15.53 -8.46
CA ARG A 43 -9.77 14.39 -7.76
C ARG A 43 -10.35 13.06 -8.25
N ALA A 44 -11.64 13.00 -8.55
CA ALA A 44 -12.28 11.81 -9.12
C ALA A 44 -11.71 11.47 -10.51
N LYS A 45 -11.54 12.46 -11.40
CA LYS A 45 -10.92 12.26 -12.72
C LYS A 45 -9.46 11.83 -12.60
N PHE A 46 -8.69 12.44 -11.70
CA PHE A 46 -7.31 12.07 -11.42
C PHE A 46 -7.20 10.62 -10.96
N ARG A 47 -8.02 10.18 -9.99
CA ARG A 47 -8.05 8.79 -9.53
C ARG A 47 -8.33 7.80 -10.66
N LYS A 48 -9.29 8.10 -11.56
CA LYS A 48 -9.57 7.24 -12.72
C LYS A 48 -8.35 7.10 -13.63
N ARG A 49 -7.60 8.19 -13.83
CA ARG A 49 -6.37 8.18 -14.64
C ARG A 49 -5.29 7.32 -14.00
N VAL A 50 -5.01 7.52 -12.72
CA VAL A 50 -4.02 6.72 -11.97
C VAL A 50 -4.37 5.24 -12.00
N VAL A 51 -5.66 4.89 -11.79
CA VAL A 51 -6.11 3.49 -11.88
C VAL A 51 -5.92 2.93 -13.28
N ALA A 52 -6.26 3.68 -14.33
CA ALA A 52 -6.05 3.23 -15.71
C ALA A 52 -4.56 2.99 -15.99
N GLU A 53 -3.69 3.91 -15.58
CA GLU A 53 -2.25 3.76 -15.75
C GLU A 53 -1.71 2.53 -15.00
N CYS A 54 -2.12 2.31 -13.75
CA CYS A 54 -1.73 1.11 -13.00
C CYS A 54 -2.24 -0.19 -13.64
N LEU A 55 -3.43 -0.16 -14.24
CA LEU A 55 -3.98 -1.30 -14.99
C LEU A 55 -3.21 -1.57 -16.28
N ASP A 56 -2.83 -0.53 -17.01
CA ASP A 56 -2.12 -0.64 -18.29
C ASP A 56 -0.66 -1.11 -18.12
N ARG A 57 -0.07 -0.97 -16.92
CA ARG A 57 1.28 -1.45 -16.59
C ARG A 57 1.40 -2.98 -16.55
N GLN A 58 0.30 -3.73 -16.49
CA GLN A 58 0.32 -5.19 -16.35
C GLN A 58 -0.74 -5.85 -17.26
N ASN A 59 -0.47 -7.06 -17.72
CA ASN A 59 -1.42 -7.84 -18.53
C ASN A 59 -1.62 -9.24 -17.95
N PRO A 60 -2.26 -9.36 -16.76
CA PRO A 60 -2.45 -10.63 -16.08
C PRO A 60 -3.44 -11.53 -16.82
N VAL A 61 -3.40 -12.83 -16.53
CA VAL A 61 -4.35 -13.79 -17.09
C VAL A 61 -5.76 -13.49 -16.55
N ARG A 62 -6.74 -13.40 -17.45
CA ARG A 62 -8.15 -13.17 -17.08
C ARG A 62 -8.82 -14.47 -16.68
N GLY A 63 -9.72 -14.41 -15.70
CA GLY A 63 -10.54 -15.55 -15.27
C GLY A 63 -9.97 -16.37 -14.10
N GLY A 64 -8.82 -15.97 -13.55
CA GLY A 64 -8.31 -16.53 -12.29
C GLY A 64 -9.16 -16.09 -11.09
N LEU A 65 -9.35 -16.99 -10.12
CA LEU A 65 -10.08 -16.73 -8.86
C LEU A 65 -9.18 -16.86 -7.61
N SER A 66 -7.86 -16.89 -7.81
CA SER A 66 -6.87 -17.05 -6.75
C SER A 66 -6.19 -15.73 -6.42
N ALA A 67 -5.97 -15.49 -5.13
CA ALA A 67 -5.20 -14.35 -4.63
C ALA A 67 -4.09 -14.84 -3.70
N VAL A 68 -2.88 -14.32 -3.88
CA VAL A 68 -1.74 -14.58 -3.01
C VAL A 68 -1.50 -13.35 -2.16
N VAL A 69 -1.63 -13.48 -0.85
CA VAL A 69 -1.36 -12.40 0.11
C VAL A 69 -0.04 -12.68 0.79
N SER A 70 0.89 -11.72 0.72
CA SER A 70 2.16 -11.79 1.44
C SER A 70 2.21 -10.74 2.54
N ALA A 71 2.77 -11.12 3.69
CA ALA A 71 2.92 -10.25 4.84
C ALA A 71 4.31 -10.44 5.45
N GLY A 72 4.81 -9.38 6.07
CA GLY A 72 6.14 -9.34 6.66
C GLY A 72 6.64 -7.92 6.78
N ALA A 73 7.52 -7.69 7.76
CA ALA A 73 8.10 -6.38 7.99
C ALA A 73 8.79 -5.81 6.73
N PRO A 74 8.97 -4.48 6.63
CA PRO A 74 9.84 -3.89 5.62
C PRO A 74 11.22 -4.56 5.63
N GLY A 75 11.74 -4.88 4.45
CA GLY A 75 13.04 -5.57 4.31
C GLY A 75 13.05 -7.07 4.65
N ALA A 76 11.94 -7.69 5.08
CA ALA A 76 11.90 -9.11 5.46
C ALA A 76 12.02 -10.11 4.30
N GLY A 77 12.30 -9.65 3.07
CA GLY A 77 12.49 -10.53 1.90
C GLY A 77 11.21 -11.13 1.33
N LYS A 78 10.05 -10.47 1.48
CA LYS A 78 8.75 -10.96 0.97
C LYS A 78 8.82 -11.36 -0.51
N SER A 79 9.38 -10.49 -1.36
CA SER A 79 9.52 -10.75 -2.80
C SER A 79 10.40 -11.96 -3.09
N THR A 80 11.50 -12.14 -2.34
CA THR A 80 12.38 -13.31 -2.43
C THR A 80 11.63 -14.59 -2.04
N ALA A 81 10.89 -14.55 -0.93
CA ALA A 81 10.13 -15.69 -0.43
C ALA A 81 8.99 -16.10 -1.38
N LEU A 82 8.31 -15.12 -2.00
CA LEU A 82 7.27 -15.37 -3.00
C LEU A 82 7.84 -16.07 -4.24
N ARG A 83 8.90 -15.52 -4.83
CA ARG A 83 9.55 -16.12 -6.03
C ARG A 83 10.04 -17.54 -5.78
N ALA A 84 10.52 -17.83 -4.57
CA ALA A 84 10.98 -19.18 -4.22
C ALA A 84 9.84 -20.20 -4.05
N ARG A 85 8.65 -19.76 -3.60
CA ARG A 85 7.51 -20.66 -3.28
C ARG A 85 6.46 -20.73 -4.38
N ALA A 86 6.36 -19.70 -5.20
CA ALA A 86 5.46 -19.59 -6.33
C ALA A 86 6.26 -19.02 -7.51
N PRO A 87 6.97 -19.88 -8.27
CA PRO A 87 7.78 -19.42 -9.40
C PRO A 87 6.93 -18.94 -10.58
N ASP A 88 5.68 -19.42 -10.70
CA ASP A 88 4.75 -19.06 -11.77
C ASP A 88 3.77 -17.95 -11.31
N LEU A 89 4.33 -16.79 -10.94
CA LEU A 89 3.54 -15.60 -10.60
C LEU A 89 3.35 -14.64 -11.78
N ASP A 90 3.94 -14.93 -12.93
CA ASP A 90 3.88 -14.05 -14.11
C ASP A 90 2.45 -13.89 -14.66
N GLY A 91 1.58 -14.86 -14.39
CA GLY A 91 0.15 -14.79 -14.72
C GLY A 91 -0.70 -13.99 -13.72
N TYR A 92 -0.15 -13.64 -12.55
CA TYR A 92 -0.86 -12.93 -11.50
C TYR A 92 -0.77 -11.41 -11.67
N TRP A 93 -1.82 -10.73 -11.22
CA TRP A 93 -1.77 -9.28 -11.09
C TRP A 93 -1.09 -8.89 -9.78
N ILE A 94 -0.02 -8.10 -9.85
CA ILE A 94 0.69 -7.61 -8.67
C ILE A 94 -0.01 -6.34 -8.18
N LEU A 95 -0.58 -6.43 -6.99
CA LEU A 95 -1.16 -5.30 -6.26
C LEU A 95 -0.19 -4.86 -5.15
N ASP A 96 0.49 -3.75 -5.39
CA ASP A 96 1.39 -3.11 -4.42
C ASP A 96 1.11 -1.60 -4.38
N ALA A 97 0.89 -1.08 -3.18
CA ALA A 97 0.63 0.35 -2.97
C ALA A 97 1.84 1.21 -3.36
N ASP A 98 3.06 0.67 -3.31
CA ASP A 98 4.26 1.40 -3.72
C ASP A 98 4.25 1.69 -5.22
N ILE A 99 3.69 0.81 -6.07
CA ILE A 99 3.56 1.05 -7.52
C ILE A 99 2.64 2.26 -7.80
N VAL A 100 1.59 2.43 -7.01
CA VAL A 100 0.65 3.54 -7.16
C VAL A 100 1.29 4.87 -6.76
N LYS A 101 2.27 4.86 -5.85
CA LYS A 101 2.91 6.10 -5.37
C LYS A 101 3.66 6.82 -6.48
N ASP A 102 4.28 6.08 -7.40
CA ASP A 102 4.97 6.68 -8.55
C ASP A 102 3.99 7.52 -9.39
N ALA A 103 2.84 6.94 -9.74
CA ALA A 103 1.78 7.63 -10.50
C ALA A 103 1.07 8.76 -9.71
N LEU A 104 1.30 8.86 -8.39
CA LEU A 104 0.78 9.96 -7.58
C LEU A 104 1.75 11.15 -7.48
N ILE A 105 3.04 10.91 -7.73
CA ILE A 105 4.11 11.90 -7.57
C ILE A 105 4.58 12.46 -8.93
N GLU A 106 4.52 11.65 -9.99
CA GLU A 106 4.76 12.07 -11.39
C GLU A 106 3.62 12.93 -11.95
#